data_AF-A0A8J6NJ96-F1
#
_entry.id   AF-A0A8J6NJ96-F1
#
_cell.length_a   1.000
_cell.length_b   1.000
_cell.length_c   1.000
_cell.angle_alpha   90.00
_cell.angle_beta   90.00
_cell.angle_gamma   90.00
#
_symmetry.space_group_name_H-M   'P 1'
#
loop_
_entity.id
_entity.type
_entity.pdbx_description
1 polymer ?
#
loop_
_entity_poly.entity_id
_entity_poly.type
_entity_poly.pdbx_seq_one_letter_code
_entity_poly.pdbx_strand_id
1 'polypeptide(L)'
;MKEILEKGFWQEMADLVVSNPIVIDRPRGKAHPNFPDLIYPLDYGYVEGTLAADGDGIDVWIGPLEGRALTGILCTYDIVDRDAEIKLLLGCPDDEVGEILNFISDDMCYMYMPNPKEE
;
A
#
# COMPACT_ATOMS: atom_id res chain seq x y z
N MET A 1 19.90 20.23 1.36
CA MET A 1 18.42 20.30 1.34
C MET A 1 17.81 19.21 0.49
N LYS A 2 18.09 19.11 -0.82
CA LYS A 2 17.54 18.04 -1.68
C LYS A 2 17.89 16.62 -1.18
N GLU A 3 19.15 16.40 -0.82
CA GLU A 3 19.64 15.13 -0.25
C GLU A 3 19.13 14.85 1.18
N ILE A 4 18.73 15.89 1.93
CA ILE A 4 18.13 15.77 3.27
C ILE A 4 16.64 15.40 3.15
N LEU A 5 15.96 15.95 2.13
CA LEU A 5 14.56 15.66 1.83
C LEU A 5 14.39 14.27 1.17
N GLU A 6 15.35 13.84 0.34
CA GLU A 6 15.33 12.51 -0.29
C GLU A 6 15.58 11.37 0.70
N LYS A 7 16.49 11.53 1.68
CA LYS A 7 16.65 10.55 2.78
C LYS A 7 15.49 10.58 3.78
N GLY A 8 14.82 11.72 3.90
CA GLY A 8 13.67 11.87 4.80
C GLY A 8 12.40 11.18 4.31
N PHE A 9 12.22 10.95 3.00
CA PHE A 9 10.94 10.45 2.48
C PHE A 9 10.49 9.13 3.13
N TRP A 10 11.34 8.10 3.11
CA TRP A 10 10.98 6.80 3.68
C TRP A 10 10.80 6.86 5.20
N GLN A 11 11.63 7.66 5.89
CA GLN A 11 11.50 7.85 7.33
C GLN A 11 10.20 8.56 7.69
N GLU A 12 9.85 9.65 7.01
CA GLU A 12 8.62 10.41 7.26
C GLU A 12 7.37 9.56 6.97
N MET A 13 7.39 8.74 5.91
CA MET A 13 6.30 7.81 5.61
C MET A 13 6.21 6.66 6.63
N ALA A 14 7.35 6.19 7.15
CA ALA A 14 7.39 5.23 8.25
C ALA A 14 6.84 5.84 9.55
N ASP A 15 7.24 7.07 9.87
CA ASP A 15 6.76 7.81 11.05
C ASP A 15 5.27 8.11 10.96
N LEU A 16 4.76 8.40 9.76
CA LEU A 16 3.33 8.55 9.48
C LEU A 16 2.54 7.30 9.88
N VAL A 17 2.95 6.11 9.43
CA VAL A 17 2.22 4.87 9.75
C VAL A 17 2.36 4.42 11.20
N VAL A 18 3.37 4.92 11.92
CA VAL A 18 3.55 4.70 13.37
C VAL A 18 2.71 5.68 14.19
N SER A 19 2.60 6.93 13.73
CA SER A 19 1.92 8.01 14.46
C SER A 19 0.41 8.07 14.21
N ASN A 20 -0.09 7.40 13.18
CA ASN A 20 -1.51 7.38 12.82
C ASN A 20 -2.14 5.99 12.96
N PRO A 21 -3.43 5.88 13.33
CA PRO A 21 -4.14 4.62 13.32
C PRO A 21 -4.23 4.02 11.91
N ILE A 22 -4.08 2.71 11.83
CA ILE A 22 -4.38 1.94 10.63
C ILE A 22 -5.74 1.28 10.80
N VAL A 23 -6.66 1.55 9.89
CA VAL A 23 -8.00 0.96 9.86
C VAL A 23 -8.02 -0.13 8.79
N ILE A 24 -8.30 -1.37 9.19
CA ILE A 24 -8.49 -2.50 8.27
C ILE A 24 -9.97 -2.65 7.99
N ASP A 25 -10.38 -2.32 6.77
CA ASP A 25 -11.78 -2.38 6.34
C ASP A 25 -12.03 -3.48 5.29
N ARG A 26 -10.97 -4.09 4.77
CA ARG A 26 -11.02 -5.26 3.87
C ARG A 26 -10.08 -6.35 4.37
N PRO A 27 -10.53 -7.16 5.35
CA PRO A 27 -9.71 -8.24 5.90
C PRO A 27 -9.37 -9.31 4.86
N ARG A 28 -8.21 -9.95 5.02
CA ARG A 28 -7.75 -11.08 4.23
C ARG A 28 -8.84 -12.16 4.11
N GLY A 29 -9.01 -12.68 2.90
CA GLY A 29 -9.99 -13.72 2.60
C GLY A 29 -11.43 -13.22 2.50
N LYS A 30 -11.67 -11.91 2.62
CA LYS A 30 -12.97 -11.31 2.31
C LYS A 30 -13.05 -10.94 0.84
N ALA A 31 -14.26 -11.03 0.30
CA ALA A 31 -14.56 -10.63 -1.07
C ALA A 31 -14.70 -9.11 -1.18
N HIS A 32 -14.36 -8.56 -2.34
CA HIS A 32 -14.62 -7.17 -2.65
C HIS A 32 -16.13 -6.89 -2.71
N PRO A 33 -16.64 -5.80 -2.08
CA PRO A 33 -18.08 -5.53 -2.00
C PRO A 33 -18.81 -5.50 -3.35
N ASN A 34 -18.13 -4.98 -4.38
CA ASN A 34 -18.67 -4.85 -5.74
C ASN A 34 -18.21 -5.98 -6.68
N PHE A 35 -17.22 -6.78 -6.29
CA PHE A 35 -16.62 -7.82 -7.12
C PHE A 35 -16.43 -9.11 -6.28
N PRO A 36 -17.49 -9.91 -6.06
CA PRO A 36 -17.47 -11.00 -5.10
C PRO A 36 -16.44 -12.11 -5.38
N ASP A 37 -16.00 -12.26 -6.63
CA ASP A 37 -14.99 -13.23 -7.04
C ASP A 37 -13.56 -12.74 -6.72
N LEU A 38 -13.39 -11.45 -6.45
CA LEU A 38 -12.12 -10.85 -6.09
C LEU A 38 -11.93 -10.92 -4.57
N ILE A 39 -11.06 -11.82 -4.12
CA ILE A 39 -10.79 -12.08 -2.70
C ILE A 39 -9.48 -11.40 -2.30
N TYR A 40 -9.51 -10.58 -1.25
CA TYR A 40 -8.32 -9.89 -0.74
C TYR A 40 -7.26 -10.91 -0.25
N PRO A 41 -6.06 -10.94 -0.86
CA PRO A 41 -5.01 -11.91 -0.50
C PRO A 41 -4.37 -11.61 0.85
N LEU A 42 -4.41 -10.34 1.27
CA LEU A 42 -3.86 -9.79 2.50
C LEU A 42 -4.88 -8.82 3.13
N ASP A 43 -4.63 -8.42 4.38
CA ASP A 43 -5.43 -7.37 5.03
C ASP A 43 -5.18 -6.04 4.30
N TYR A 44 -6.27 -5.34 3.98
CA TYR A 44 -6.26 -4.07 3.29
C TYR A 44 -7.09 -3.03 4.04
N GLY A 45 -6.64 -1.78 3.95
CA GLY A 45 -7.30 -0.65 4.58
C GLY A 45 -6.58 0.66 4.29
N TYR A 46 -6.61 1.58 5.25
CA TYR A 46 -6.04 2.92 5.08
C TYR A 46 -5.42 3.49 6.37
N VAL A 47 -4.58 4.51 6.21
CA VAL A 47 -4.00 5.31 7.30
C VAL A 47 -4.95 6.45 7.66
N GLU A 48 -5.50 6.43 8.87
CA GLU A 48 -6.48 7.44 9.32
C GLU A 48 -5.85 8.83 9.46
N GLY A 49 -6.59 9.88 9.09
CA GLY A 49 -6.12 11.28 9.18
C GLY A 49 -5.17 11.71 8.04
N THR A 50 -5.09 10.92 6.98
CA THR A 50 -4.37 11.24 5.73
C THR A 50 -5.35 11.52 4.60
N LEU A 51 -4.83 11.96 3.45
CA LEU A 51 -5.64 12.24 2.25
C LEU A 51 -4.91 11.71 1.01
N ALA A 52 -5.57 10.83 0.27
CA ALA A 52 -5.16 10.30 -1.02
C ALA A 52 -5.91 11.01 -2.18
N ALA A 53 -5.63 10.59 -3.42
CA ALA A 53 -6.18 11.24 -4.62
C ALA A 53 -7.70 11.06 -4.77
N ASP A 54 -8.22 9.94 -4.29
CA ASP A 54 -9.65 9.59 -4.23
C ASP A 54 -10.44 10.40 -3.19
N GLY A 55 -9.74 11.09 -2.27
CA GLY A 55 -10.31 11.85 -1.19
C GLY A 55 -10.46 11.08 0.13
N ASP A 56 -10.06 9.82 0.17
CA ASP A 56 -10.03 8.98 1.37
C ASP A 56 -8.61 8.92 1.96
N GLY A 57 -8.38 8.07 2.98
CA GLY A 57 -7.07 7.90 3.58
C GLY A 57 -6.11 7.14 2.67
N ILE A 58 -4.80 7.36 2.83
CA ILE A 58 -3.77 6.64 2.07
C ILE A 58 -3.90 5.14 2.33
N ASP A 59 -4.09 4.39 1.24
CA ASP A 59 -4.23 2.95 1.24
C ASP A 59 -3.03 2.22 1.81
N VAL A 60 -3.30 1.07 2.44
CA VAL A 60 -2.28 0.20 3.00
C VAL A 60 -2.61 -1.28 2.87
N TRP A 61 -1.60 -2.05 2.47
CA TRP A 61 -1.57 -3.51 2.55
C TRP A 61 -0.76 -3.95 3.77
N ILE A 62 -1.27 -4.94 4.52
CA ILE A 62 -0.59 -5.52 5.68
C ILE A 62 -0.13 -6.94 5.36
N GLY A 63 1.19 -7.10 5.30
CA GLY A 63 1.86 -8.37 5.12
C GLY A 63 2.02 -9.15 6.44
N PRO A 64 2.56 -10.37 6.36
CA PRO A 64 2.65 -11.29 7.50
C PRO A 64 3.78 -10.98 8.48
N LEU A 65 4.72 -10.08 8.15
CA LEU A 65 5.84 -9.76 9.04
C LEU A 65 5.38 -8.97 10.26
N GLU A 66 5.91 -9.32 11.43
CA GLU A 66 5.64 -8.60 12.67
C GLU A 66 6.18 -7.16 12.60
N GLY A 67 5.53 -6.25 13.34
CA GLY A 67 6.00 -4.87 13.50
C GLY A 67 5.56 -3.87 12.43
N ARG A 68 4.89 -4.31 11.35
CA ARG A 68 4.31 -3.43 10.30
C ARG A 68 5.27 -2.37 9.75
N ALA A 69 6.56 -2.71 9.62
CA ALA A 69 7.54 -1.81 9.02
C ALA A 69 7.14 -1.48 7.57
N LEU A 70 7.34 -0.24 7.12
CA LEU A 70 7.12 0.13 5.72
C LEU A 70 8.14 -0.58 4.84
N THR A 71 7.72 -1.62 4.11
CA THR A 71 8.60 -2.44 3.26
C THR A 71 8.60 -2.00 1.81
N GLY A 72 7.63 -1.21 1.38
CA GLY A 72 7.63 -0.62 0.05
C GLY A 72 6.38 0.20 -0.24
N ILE A 73 6.34 0.74 -1.45
CA ILE A 73 5.20 1.48 -1.99
C ILE A 73 4.85 0.87 -3.34
N LEU A 74 3.56 0.67 -3.56
CA LEU A 74 3.02 0.27 -4.85
C LEU A 74 2.25 1.44 -5.44
N CYS A 75 2.64 1.88 -6.63
CA CYS A 75 1.86 2.83 -7.41
C CYS A 75 1.06 2.07 -8.46
N THR A 76 -0.24 2.34 -8.57
CA THR A 76 -1.12 1.79 -9.61
C THR A 76 -1.55 2.90 -10.55
N TYR A 77 -1.77 2.54 -11.82
CA TYR A 77 -2.37 3.41 -12.83
C TYR A 77 -3.46 2.61 -13.55
N ASP A 78 -4.71 3.03 -13.39
CA ASP A 78 -5.84 2.48 -14.14
C ASP A 78 -5.88 3.10 -15.53
N ILE A 79 -5.78 2.28 -16.59
CA ILE A 79 -5.72 2.80 -17.97
C ILE A 79 -7.10 3.21 -18.51
N VAL A 80 -8.18 2.73 -17.90
CA VAL A 80 -9.56 2.99 -18.29
C VAL A 80 -10.02 4.27 -17.63
N ASP A 81 -9.93 4.33 -16.30
CA ASP A 81 -10.37 5.47 -15.49
C ASP A 81 -9.32 6.61 -15.47
N ARG A 82 -8.09 6.32 -15.91
CA ARG A 82 -6.95 7.25 -15.98
C ARG A 82 -6.57 7.84 -14.63
N ASP A 83 -6.72 7.04 -13.59
CA ASP A 83 -6.42 7.41 -12.21
C ASP A 83 -5.12 6.76 -11.73
N ALA A 84 -4.43 7.43 -10.80
CA ALA A 84 -3.18 6.95 -10.23
C ALA A 84 -3.20 7.05 -8.71
N GLU A 85 -2.84 5.96 -8.05
CA GLU A 85 -2.86 5.85 -6.59
C GLU A 85 -1.56 5.26 -6.06
N ILE A 86 -1.20 5.65 -4.84
CA ILE A 86 -0.14 4.99 -4.07
C ILE A 86 -0.76 4.13 -2.98
N LYS A 87 -0.14 2.98 -2.71
CA LYS A 87 -0.54 2.05 -1.67
C LYS A 87 0.72 1.70 -0.86
N LEU A 88 0.67 1.91 0.45
CA LEU A 88 1.78 1.58 1.35
C LEU A 88 1.79 0.08 1.63
N LEU A 89 2.96 -0.54 1.63
CA LEU A 89 3.11 -1.96 1.95
C LEU A 89 3.79 -2.07 3.32
N LEU A 90 3.08 -2.58 4.32
CA LEU A 90 3.59 -2.73 5.69
C LEU A 90 3.83 -4.19 6.02
N GLY A 91 5.07 -4.55 6.33
CA GLY A 91 5.44 -5.92 6.65
C GLY A 91 5.24 -6.89 5.48
N CYS A 92 5.21 -6.40 4.24
CA CYS A 92 5.12 -7.21 3.03
C CYS A 92 6.53 -7.53 2.51
N PRO A 93 7.03 -8.77 2.65
CA PRO A 93 8.25 -9.19 1.98
C PRO A 93 8.05 -9.26 0.46
N ASP A 94 9.14 -9.20 -0.31
CA ASP A 94 9.11 -9.11 -1.77
C ASP A 94 8.33 -10.26 -2.44
N ASP A 95 8.31 -11.45 -1.83
CA ASP A 95 7.54 -12.62 -2.29
C ASP A 95 6.03 -12.46 -2.11
N GLU A 96 5.57 -11.79 -1.05
CA GLU A 96 4.15 -11.49 -0.82
C GLU A 96 3.63 -10.34 -1.70
N VAL A 97 4.51 -9.48 -2.22
CA VAL A 97 4.12 -8.45 -3.18
C VAL A 97 3.50 -9.08 -4.43
N GLY A 98 3.95 -10.27 -4.84
CA GLY A 98 3.37 -11.01 -5.96
C GLY A 98 1.87 -11.30 -5.80
N GLU A 99 1.40 -11.60 -4.59
CA GLU A 99 -0.02 -11.84 -4.31
C GLU A 99 -0.85 -10.56 -4.49
N ILE A 100 -0.31 -9.41 -4.09
CA ILE A 100 -0.94 -8.10 -4.31
C ILE A 100 -1.01 -7.81 -5.81
N LEU A 101 0.07 -8.07 -6.55
CA LEU A 101 0.13 -7.83 -7.99
C LEU A 101 -0.83 -8.72 -8.77
N ASN A 102 -1.03 -9.97 -8.35
CA ASN A 102 -2.01 -10.88 -8.95
C ASN A 102 -3.46 -10.50 -8.65
N PHE A 103 -3.69 -9.75 -7.56
CA PHE A 103 -5.01 -9.24 -7.18
C PHE A 103 -5.42 -8.01 -7.99
N ILE A 104 -4.45 -7.21 -8.44
CA ILE A 104 -4.70 -6.00 -9.22
C ILE A 104 -5.24 -6.37 -10.61
N SER A 105 -6.23 -5.61 -11.10
CA SER A 105 -6.92 -5.86 -12.38
C SER A 105 -5.98 -5.88 -13.60
N ASP A 106 -6.34 -6.65 -14.63
CA ASP A 106 -5.64 -6.67 -15.93
C ASP A 106 -5.59 -5.28 -16.61
N ASP A 107 -6.52 -4.39 -16.28
CA ASP A 107 -6.59 -3.02 -16.80
C ASP A 107 -5.71 -2.02 -16.02
N MET A 108 -4.93 -2.48 -15.03
CA MET A 108 -4.04 -1.64 -14.25
C MET A 108 -2.57 -1.91 -14.57
N CYS A 109 -1.81 -0.84 -14.77
CA CYS A 109 -0.35 -0.88 -14.77
C CYS A 109 0.16 -0.52 -13.38
N TYR A 110 1.35 -1.00 -13.00
CA TYR A 110 1.91 -0.72 -11.68
C TYR A 110 3.40 -0.41 -11.72
N MET A 111 3.85 0.29 -10.69
CA MET A 111 5.26 0.48 -10.35
C MET A 111 5.45 0.13 -8.89
N TYR A 112 6.28 -0.88 -8.62
CA TYR A 112 6.66 -1.24 -7.25
C TYR A 112 8.01 -0.62 -6.89
N MET A 113 8.06 0.04 -5.73
CA MET A 113 9.26 0.62 -5.15
C MET A 113 9.53 -0.03 -3.79
N PRO A 114 10.46 -0.99 -3.69
CA PRO A 114 10.85 -1.54 -2.40
C PRO A 114 11.50 -0.44 -1.55
N ASN A 115 11.18 -0.40 -0.25
CA ASN A 115 11.89 0.48 0.67
C ASN A 115 13.35 0.02 0.69
N PRO A 116 14.32 0.90 0.35
CA PRO A 116 15.74 0.57 0.47
C PRO A 116 16.02 0.27 1.95
N LYS A 117 16.05 -1.02 2.30
CA LYS A 117 16.33 -1.50 3.65
C LYS A 117 17.48 -0.68 4.23
N GLU A 118 17.31 -0.12 5.42
CA GLU A 118 18.46 0.44 6.13
C GLU A 118 19.47 -0.70 6.31
N GLU A 119 20.66 -0.52 5.75
CA GLU A 119 21.81 -1.41 5.96
C GLU A 119 22.22 -1.44 7.44
#